data_AF-A0AAE3G5A9-F1
#
_entry.id   AF-A0AAE3G5A9-F1
#
_cell.length_a   1.000
_cell.length_b   1.000
_cell.length_c   1.000
_cell.angle_alpha   90.00
_cell.angle_beta   90.00
_cell.angle_gamma   90.00
#
_symmetry.space_group_name_H-M   'P 1'
#
loop_
_entity.id
_entity.type
_entity.pdbx_description
1 polymer ?
#
loop_
_entity_poly.entity_id
_entity_poly.type
_entity_poly.pdbx_seq_one_letter_code
_entity_poly.pdbx_strand_id
1 'polypeptide(L)'
;MADEQRYWQTLTELCREHADAVARVYRLRPGYLREDMLAIVVNFTAGAALREHFAGAGNVDTSTLLETLAALPEETQHPRTAVEALAWFDRGACQGRRIPDVLIQTPLLQPSVERAFKNRRRQKTEHSLRRIIENRRLLHRHLHALRQAARSGRLRRTHAAAHREMMRLLRSSEWHARASGGWAVKNRFPVVGVSRALHRLYIGPLRRISGELQFLEQLLTADDRDRLAPRTDAAARRMLHELMEAAATDVDRSRRGDAVFQPPSLGKRLIPRPRPRHRPRH
;
A
#
# COMPACT_ATOMS: atom_id res chain seq x y z
N MET A 1 15.95 -13.30 -16.22
CA MET A 1 15.62 -13.65 -14.82
C MET A 1 16.86 -14.07 -14.03
N ALA A 2 17.74 -14.93 -14.58
CA ALA A 2 18.99 -15.32 -13.91
C ALA A 2 19.91 -14.13 -13.57
N ASP A 3 20.09 -13.18 -14.50
CA ASP A 3 21.01 -12.03 -14.28
C ASP A 3 20.49 -11.03 -13.25
N GLU A 4 19.18 -10.83 -13.18
CA GLU A 4 18.56 -9.96 -12.17
C GLU A 4 18.71 -10.55 -10.76
N GLN A 5 18.53 -11.87 -10.62
CA GLN A 5 18.73 -12.55 -9.36
C GLN A 5 20.19 -12.52 -8.91
N ARG A 6 21.13 -12.75 -9.84
CA ARG A 6 22.57 -12.66 -9.60
C ARG A 6 22.98 -11.24 -9.19
N TYR A 7 22.47 -10.21 -9.86
CA TYR A 7 22.69 -8.82 -9.48
C TYR A 7 22.26 -8.52 -8.04
N TRP A 8 21.05 -8.94 -7.65
CA TRP A 8 20.55 -8.71 -6.30
C TRP A 8 21.33 -9.50 -5.23
N GLN A 9 21.79 -10.71 -5.56
CA GLN A 9 22.66 -11.51 -4.68
C GLN A 9 23.99 -10.78 -4.44
N THR A 10 24.69 -10.42 -5.52
CA THR A 10 25.93 -9.64 -5.47
C THR A 10 25.76 -8.36 -4.65
N LEU A 11 24.71 -7.57 -4.93
CA LEU A 11 24.49 -6.31 -4.23
C LEU A 11 24.23 -6.49 -2.73
N THR A 12 23.51 -7.57 -2.37
CA THR A 12 23.22 -7.88 -0.96
C THR A 12 24.48 -8.35 -0.23
N GLU A 13 25.33 -9.13 -0.89
CA GLU A 13 26.62 -9.57 -0.34
C GLU A 13 27.57 -8.40 -0.11
N LEU A 14 27.71 -7.50 -1.09
CA LEU A 14 28.50 -6.29 -0.92
C LEU A 14 27.96 -5.37 0.19
N CYS A 15 26.64 -5.22 0.29
CA CYS A 15 26.02 -4.45 1.37
C CYS A 15 26.18 -5.12 2.74
N ARG A 16 26.37 -6.44 2.80
CA ARG A 16 26.69 -7.17 4.04
C ARG A 16 28.13 -6.92 4.46
N GLU A 17 29.06 -7.06 3.53
CA GLU A 17 30.50 -6.90 3.79
C GLU A 17 30.87 -5.44 4.13
N HIS A 18 30.14 -4.47 3.57
CA HIS A 18 30.42 -3.04 3.71
C HIS A 18 29.27 -2.24 4.34
N ALA A 19 28.44 -2.88 5.17
CA ALA A 19 27.22 -2.30 5.74
C ALA A 19 27.45 -0.92 6.39
N ASP A 20 28.55 -0.77 7.13
CA ASP A 20 28.88 0.46 7.85
C ASP A 20 29.27 1.60 6.92
N ALA A 21 30.03 1.32 5.86
CA ALA A 21 30.44 2.31 4.89
C ALA A 21 29.20 2.81 4.11
N VAL A 22 28.35 1.88 3.66
CA VAL A 22 27.11 2.19 2.96
C VAL A 22 26.16 2.99 3.86
N ALA A 23 26.00 2.60 5.13
CA ALA A 23 25.15 3.31 6.08
C ALA A 23 25.61 4.77 6.28
N ARG A 24 26.92 5.02 6.34
CA ARG A 24 27.49 6.36 6.52
C ARG A 24 27.22 7.29 5.33
N VAL A 25 27.18 6.77 4.10
CA VAL A 25 26.82 7.56 2.90
C VAL A 25 25.44 8.21 3.08
N TYR A 26 24.49 7.49 3.67
CA TYR A 26 23.14 8.02 3.93
C TYR A 26 23.00 8.70 5.30
N ARG A 27 24.13 8.98 5.98
CA ARG A 27 24.19 9.55 7.34
C ARG A 27 23.38 8.72 8.34
N LEU A 28 23.33 7.41 8.14
CA LEU A 28 22.70 6.45 9.03
C LEU A 28 23.73 5.91 10.03
N ARG A 29 23.25 5.48 11.20
CA ARG A 29 24.10 4.77 12.15
C ARG A 29 24.48 3.39 11.57
N PRO A 30 25.73 2.93 11.71
CA PRO A 30 26.10 1.53 11.51
C PRO A 30 25.11 0.54 12.14
N GLY A 31 24.76 -0.53 11.41
CA GLY A 31 23.77 -1.53 11.82
C GLY A 31 22.31 -1.05 11.87
N TYR A 32 22.01 0.17 11.41
CA TYR A 32 20.65 0.71 11.45
C TYR A 32 19.70 0.06 10.43
N LEU A 33 20.22 -0.34 9.27
CA LEU A 33 19.50 -1.10 8.26
C LEU A 33 20.14 -2.48 8.13
N ARG A 34 19.30 -3.50 7.91
CA ARG A 34 19.75 -4.82 7.49
C ARG A 34 20.36 -4.76 6.09
N GLU A 35 21.13 -5.78 5.73
CA GLU A 35 21.91 -5.82 4.49
C GLU A 35 21.00 -5.81 3.25
N ASP A 36 19.87 -6.52 3.31
CA ASP A 36 18.84 -6.52 2.27
C ASP A 36 18.19 -5.13 2.11
N MET A 37 17.98 -4.42 3.22
CA MET A 37 17.45 -3.06 3.21
C MET A 37 18.47 -2.05 2.67
N LEU A 38 19.75 -2.19 2.99
CA LEU A 38 20.82 -1.36 2.42
C LEU A 38 20.91 -1.57 0.91
N ALA A 39 20.86 -2.82 0.43
CA ALA A 39 20.86 -3.13 -1.00
C ALA A 39 19.68 -2.46 -1.73
N ILE A 40 18.49 -2.40 -1.11
CA ILE A 40 17.34 -1.67 -1.65
C ILE A 40 17.64 -0.17 -1.77
N VAL A 41 18.22 0.43 -0.72
CA VAL A 41 18.57 1.86 -0.72
C VAL A 41 19.62 2.18 -1.78
N VAL A 42 20.65 1.35 -1.88
CA VAL A 42 21.71 1.48 -2.88
C VAL A 42 21.15 1.33 -4.30
N ASN A 43 20.36 0.29 -4.58
CA ASN A 43 19.75 0.12 -5.90
C ASN A 43 18.79 1.28 -6.24
N PHE A 44 18.12 1.88 -5.25
CA PHE A 44 17.25 3.03 -5.49
C PHE A 44 18.02 4.28 -5.91
N THR A 45 19.18 4.55 -5.32
CA THR A 45 19.95 5.77 -5.61
C THR A 45 20.98 5.60 -6.73
N ALA A 46 21.60 4.41 -6.81
CA ALA A 46 22.74 4.12 -7.67
C ALA A 46 22.49 2.94 -8.64
N GLY A 47 21.31 2.32 -8.60
CA GLY A 47 21.06 1.07 -9.31
C GLY A 47 21.20 1.17 -10.84
N ALA A 48 20.96 2.32 -11.44
CA ALA A 48 21.16 2.50 -12.89
C ALA A 48 22.65 2.33 -13.27
N ALA A 49 23.54 3.06 -12.61
CA ALA A 49 24.99 2.99 -12.85
C ALA A 49 25.57 1.61 -12.50
N LEU A 50 25.13 1.02 -11.38
CA LEU A 50 25.58 -0.30 -10.95
C LEU A 50 25.12 -1.42 -11.89
N ARG A 51 23.91 -1.31 -12.47
CA ARG A 51 23.40 -2.29 -13.45
C ARG A 51 24.13 -2.19 -14.78
N GLU A 52 24.50 -0.99 -15.21
CA GLU A 52 25.31 -0.78 -16.41
C GLU A 52 26.69 -1.42 -16.26
N HIS A 53 27.36 -1.21 -15.13
CA HIS A 53 28.63 -1.89 -14.80
C HIS A 53 28.46 -3.41 -14.75
N PHE A 54 27.42 -3.90 -14.07
CA PHE A 54 27.14 -5.33 -13.99
C PHE A 54 26.88 -5.96 -15.38
N ALA A 55 26.23 -5.25 -16.30
CA ALA A 55 25.99 -5.73 -17.65
C ALA A 55 27.27 -5.81 -18.49
N GLY A 56 28.23 -4.89 -18.27
CA GLY A 56 29.52 -4.88 -18.98
C GLY A 56 30.55 -5.86 -18.42
N ALA A 57 30.69 -5.93 -17.10
CA ALA A 57 31.72 -6.72 -16.41
C ALA A 57 31.21 -8.05 -15.84
N GLY A 58 29.89 -8.27 -15.83
CA GLY A 58 29.27 -9.44 -15.21
C GLY A 58 29.27 -9.42 -13.67
N ASN A 59 29.85 -8.41 -13.02
CA ASN A 59 29.88 -8.29 -11.57
C ASN A 59 29.91 -6.81 -11.15
N VAL A 60 29.58 -6.54 -9.88
CA VAL A 60 29.92 -5.29 -9.20
C VAL A 60 30.90 -5.66 -8.10
N ASP A 61 32.03 -4.96 -8.02
CA ASP A 61 32.99 -5.13 -6.93
C ASP A 61 32.86 -4.00 -5.89
N THR A 62 33.60 -4.12 -4.79
CA THR A 62 33.58 -3.14 -3.70
C THR A 62 34.00 -1.75 -4.17
N SER A 63 35.03 -1.65 -5.03
CA SER A 63 35.52 -0.33 -5.51
C SER A 63 34.42 0.38 -6.30
N THR A 64 33.82 -0.33 -7.26
CA THR A 64 32.72 0.19 -8.08
C THR A 64 31.54 0.63 -7.21
N LEU A 65 31.15 -0.16 -6.20
CA LEU A 65 30.08 0.20 -5.27
C LEU A 65 30.40 1.50 -4.52
N LEU A 66 31.56 1.59 -3.88
CA LEU A 66 31.92 2.73 -3.04
C LEU A 66 32.15 4.00 -3.86
N GLU A 67 32.78 3.91 -5.04
CA GLU A 67 32.96 5.02 -5.97
C GLU A 67 31.61 5.55 -6.46
N THR A 68 30.70 4.66 -6.85
CA THR A 68 29.36 5.06 -7.29
C THR A 68 28.59 5.74 -6.16
N LEU A 69 28.71 5.25 -4.93
CA LEU A 69 28.09 5.87 -3.76
C LEU A 69 28.71 7.22 -3.39
N ALA A 70 30.03 7.37 -3.52
CA ALA A 70 30.73 8.63 -3.29
C ALA A 70 30.36 9.70 -4.34
N ALA A 71 30.06 9.29 -5.57
CA ALA A 71 29.63 10.16 -6.65
C ALA A 71 28.15 10.62 -6.55
N LEU A 72 27.38 10.12 -5.57
CA LEU A 72 25.99 10.50 -5.40
C LEU A 72 25.85 11.99 -5.03
N PRO A 73 24.84 12.72 -5.55
CA PRO A 73 24.58 14.10 -5.16
C PRO A 73 24.31 14.23 -3.65
N GLU A 74 24.77 15.31 -3.01
CA GLU A 74 24.64 15.48 -1.55
C GLU A 74 23.19 15.39 -1.06
N GLU A 75 22.22 15.87 -1.85
CA GLU A 75 20.79 15.80 -1.55
C GLU A 75 20.27 14.36 -1.39
N THR A 76 20.92 13.40 -2.06
CA THR A 76 20.58 11.98 -2.00
C THR A 76 21.25 11.26 -0.83
N GLN A 77 22.32 11.83 -0.27
CA GLN A 77 23.10 11.34 0.87
C GLN A 77 22.44 11.68 2.22
N HIS A 78 21.13 11.47 2.32
CA HIS A 78 20.34 11.85 3.48
C HIS A 78 19.48 10.67 4.00
N PRO A 79 19.20 10.55 5.31
CA PRO A 79 18.36 9.47 5.86
C PRO A 79 16.97 9.41 5.24
N ARG A 80 16.47 10.55 4.76
CA ARG A 80 15.18 10.65 4.05
C ARG A 80 15.16 9.82 2.77
N THR A 81 16.28 9.75 2.05
CA THR A 81 16.43 8.97 0.83
C THR A 81 16.29 7.48 1.11
N ALA A 82 16.89 6.99 2.21
CA ALA A 82 16.71 5.61 2.65
C ALA A 82 15.23 5.30 2.97
N VAL A 83 14.53 6.22 3.63
CA VAL A 83 13.08 6.10 3.87
C VAL A 83 12.29 6.07 2.57
N GLU A 84 12.66 6.88 1.58
CA GLU A 84 12.00 6.96 0.28
C GLU A 84 12.23 5.73 -0.58
N ALA A 85 13.45 5.20 -0.57
CA ALA A 85 13.86 3.97 -1.24
C ALA A 85 13.08 2.76 -0.71
N LEU A 86 13.06 2.57 0.62
CA LEU A 86 12.30 1.48 1.23
C LEU A 86 10.80 1.62 0.97
N ALA A 87 10.27 2.85 0.98
CA ALA A 87 8.87 3.11 0.63
C ALA A 87 8.58 2.94 -0.87
N TRP A 88 9.56 3.14 -1.76
CA TRP A 88 9.44 2.88 -3.19
C TRP A 88 9.46 1.39 -3.47
N PHE A 89 10.38 0.65 -2.86
CA PHE A 89 10.45 -0.81 -2.95
C PHE A 89 9.18 -1.46 -2.39
N ASP A 90 8.70 -1.00 -1.24
CA ASP A 90 7.41 -1.42 -0.68
C ASP A 90 6.25 -1.13 -1.64
N ARG A 91 6.28 0.01 -2.34
CA ARG A 91 5.28 0.37 -3.35
C ARG A 91 5.35 -0.56 -4.56
N GLY A 92 6.54 -0.85 -5.08
CA GLY A 92 6.75 -1.80 -6.18
C GLY A 92 6.29 -3.21 -5.81
N ALA A 93 6.61 -3.66 -4.59
CA ALA A 93 6.13 -4.93 -4.04
C ALA A 93 4.60 -4.97 -3.95
N CYS A 94 3.94 -3.86 -3.58
CA CYS A 94 2.47 -3.75 -3.52
C CYS A 94 1.81 -3.46 -4.89
N GLN A 95 2.57 -3.02 -5.90
CA GLN A 95 2.05 -2.65 -7.23
C GLN A 95 1.81 -3.87 -8.13
N GLY A 96 2.27 -5.06 -7.74
CA GLY A 96 2.04 -6.33 -8.46
C GLY A 96 1.70 -7.55 -7.60
N ARG A 97 1.63 -7.43 -6.27
CA ARG A 97 1.37 -8.58 -5.37
C ARG A 97 0.18 -8.32 -4.45
N ARG A 98 -0.42 -9.42 -3.96
CA ARG A 98 -1.46 -9.48 -2.91
C ARG A 98 -1.08 -8.59 -1.71
N ILE A 99 -2.04 -8.24 -0.85
CA ILE A 99 -1.74 -7.66 0.48
C ILE A 99 -0.53 -8.43 1.06
N PRO A 100 0.61 -7.79 1.34
CA PRO A 100 1.85 -8.53 1.55
C PRO A 100 1.71 -9.56 2.68
N ASP A 101 2.04 -10.82 2.39
CA ASP A 101 2.20 -11.91 3.38
C ASP A 101 3.27 -11.58 4.43
N VAL A 102 4.08 -10.56 4.17
CA VAL A 102 5.08 -10.01 5.09
C VAL A 102 4.40 -9.11 6.13
N LEU A 103 3.61 -9.76 6.96
CA LEU A 103 3.12 -9.26 8.23
C LEU A 103 4.32 -9.10 9.19
N ILE A 104 4.59 -7.84 9.55
CA ILE A 104 5.20 -7.39 10.81
C ILE A 104 6.61 -7.95 11.06
N GLN A 105 7.64 -7.26 10.56
CA GLN A 105 8.93 -7.28 11.26
C GLN A 105 8.82 -6.43 12.53
N THR A 106 9.42 -6.94 13.61
CA THR A 106 9.61 -6.37 14.95
C THR A 106 10.15 -4.92 14.88
N PRO A 107 10.04 -4.08 15.94
CA PRO A 107 10.47 -2.69 15.85
C PRO A 107 12.01 -2.65 15.75
N LEU A 108 12.53 -2.49 14.53
CA LEU A 108 13.97 -2.46 14.23
C LEU A 108 14.54 -1.03 14.18
N LEU A 109 13.79 0.00 14.60
CA LEU A 109 14.14 1.41 14.42
C LEU A 109 14.22 2.17 15.75
N GLN A 110 15.07 3.22 15.82
CA GLN A 110 15.07 4.17 16.93
C GLN A 110 13.69 4.84 17.09
N PRO A 111 13.25 5.21 18.31
CA PRO A 111 11.89 5.71 18.56
C PRO A 111 11.47 6.93 17.72
N SER A 112 12.40 7.84 17.43
CA SER A 112 12.17 9.03 16.60
C SER A 112 11.88 8.67 15.14
N VAL A 113 12.61 7.71 14.58
CA VAL A 113 12.43 7.25 13.20
C VAL A 113 11.26 6.29 13.10
N GLU A 114 11.04 5.41 14.08
CA GLU A 114 9.83 4.60 14.15
C GLU A 114 8.58 5.50 14.22
N ARG A 115 8.63 6.61 14.96
CA ARG A 115 7.58 7.63 15.00
C ARG A 115 7.42 8.33 13.65
N ALA A 116 8.52 8.68 12.96
CA ALA A 116 8.46 9.27 11.62
C ALA A 116 7.85 8.30 10.58
N PHE A 117 8.23 7.02 10.60
CA PHE A 117 7.62 5.98 9.76
C PHE A 117 6.15 5.77 10.10
N LYS A 118 5.78 5.65 11.39
CA LYS A 118 4.38 5.54 11.83
C LYS A 118 3.56 6.74 11.35
N ASN A 119 4.08 7.96 11.50
CA ASN A 119 3.42 9.18 11.04
C ASN A 119 3.26 9.19 9.50
N ARG A 120 4.31 8.85 8.76
CA ARG A 120 4.27 8.79 7.29
C ARG A 120 3.32 7.70 6.80
N ARG A 121 3.33 6.51 7.40
CA ARG A 121 2.40 5.42 7.07
C ARG A 121 0.95 5.82 7.40
N ARG A 122 0.71 6.51 8.52
CA ARG A 122 -0.61 7.06 8.88
C ARG A 122 -1.09 8.08 7.85
N GLN A 123 -0.25 9.05 7.49
CA GLN A 123 -0.55 10.03 6.44
C GLN A 123 -0.85 9.36 5.09
N LYS A 124 -0.09 8.33 4.71
CA LYS A 124 -0.32 7.57 3.47
C LYS A 124 -1.60 6.75 3.52
N THR A 125 -1.90 6.13 4.65
CA THR A 125 -3.17 5.42 4.87
C THR A 125 -4.34 6.38 4.73
N GLU A 126 -4.27 7.52 5.42
CA GLU A 126 -5.27 8.58 5.35
C GLU A 126 -5.45 9.11 3.92
N HIS A 127 -4.36 9.42 3.23
CA HIS A 127 -4.40 9.85 1.83
C HIS A 127 -5.10 8.81 0.96
N SER A 128 -4.73 7.53 1.06
CA SER A 128 -5.38 6.47 0.28
C SER A 128 -6.86 6.32 0.60
N LEU A 129 -7.25 6.40 1.88
CA LEU A 129 -8.67 6.36 2.27
C LEU A 129 -9.46 7.55 1.71
N ARG A 130 -8.89 8.76 1.76
CA ARG A 130 -9.50 9.96 1.15
C ARG A 130 -9.69 9.76 -0.35
N ARG A 131 -8.68 9.24 -1.06
CA ARG A 131 -8.76 8.95 -2.50
C ARG A 131 -9.83 7.91 -2.85
N ILE A 132 -10.01 6.86 -2.04
CA ILE A 132 -11.12 5.90 -2.23
C ILE A 132 -12.48 6.63 -2.14
N ILE A 133 -12.65 7.50 -1.14
CA ILE A 133 -13.90 8.26 -0.95
C ILE A 133 -14.15 9.22 -2.12
N GLU A 134 -13.12 9.95 -2.56
CA GLU A 134 -13.19 10.85 -3.71
C GLU A 134 -13.55 10.11 -5.00
N ASN A 135 -12.84 9.01 -5.30
CA ASN A 135 -13.09 8.19 -6.47
C ASN A 135 -14.51 7.61 -6.45
N ARG A 136 -15.00 7.18 -5.29
CA ARG A 136 -16.39 6.72 -5.13
C ARG A 136 -17.40 7.84 -5.46
N ARG A 137 -17.17 9.06 -4.99
CA ARG A 137 -18.03 10.22 -5.31
C ARG A 137 -17.99 10.54 -6.80
N LEU A 138 -16.84 10.45 -7.45
CA LEU A 138 -16.70 10.63 -8.89
C LEU A 138 -17.42 9.52 -9.67
N LEU A 139 -17.26 8.26 -9.28
CA LEU A 139 -17.97 7.12 -9.88
C LEU A 139 -19.49 7.30 -9.83
N HIS A 140 -20.05 7.68 -8.68
CA HIS A 140 -21.48 7.98 -8.57
C HIS A 140 -21.93 9.13 -9.46
N ARG A 141 -21.11 10.19 -9.60
CA ARG A 141 -21.42 11.30 -10.52
C ARG A 141 -21.47 10.83 -11.97
N HIS A 142 -20.52 10.02 -12.41
CA HIS A 142 -20.52 9.45 -13.75
C HIS A 142 -21.69 8.50 -13.99
N LEU A 143 -22.00 7.63 -13.01
CA LEU A 143 -23.19 6.76 -13.07
C LEU A 143 -24.48 7.56 -13.20
N HIS A 144 -24.64 8.60 -12.37
CA HIS A 144 -25.83 9.45 -12.43
C HIS A 144 -25.92 10.14 -13.79
N ALA A 145 -24.82 10.69 -14.31
CA ALA A 145 -24.80 11.31 -15.63
C ALA A 145 -25.18 10.32 -16.74
N LEU A 146 -24.67 9.08 -16.69
CA LEU A 146 -25.05 8.02 -17.63
C LEU A 146 -26.54 7.65 -17.51
N ARG A 147 -27.11 7.56 -16.30
CA ARG A 147 -28.54 7.31 -16.11
C ARG A 147 -29.41 8.42 -16.71
N GLN A 148 -29.02 9.68 -16.55
CA GLN A 148 -29.74 10.80 -17.16
C GLN A 148 -29.59 10.83 -18.69
N ALA A 149 -28.40 10.50 -19.21
CA ALA A 149 -28.18 10.37 -20.63
C ALA A 149 -28.98 9.21 -21.26
N ALA A 150 -29.16 8.11 -20.52
CA ALA A 150 -29.97 6.96 -20.93
C ALA A 150 -31.45 7.35 -21.05
N ARG A 151 -31.99 8.04 -20.04
CA ARG A 151 -33.38 8.53 -20.05
C ARG A 151 -33.68 9.54 -21.15
N SER A 152 -32.67 10.31 -21.56
CA SER A 152 -32.81 11.35 -22.60
C SER A 152 -32.42 10.88 -24.02
N GLY A 153 -32.04 9.61 -24.20
CA GLY A 153 -31.63 9.07 -25.50
C GLY A 153 -30.25 9.57 -26.01
N ARG A 154 -29.49 10.32 -25.21
CA ARG A 154 -28.18 10.92 -25.58
C ARG A 154 -26.97 10.06 -25.18
N LEU A 155 -27.21 8.80 -24.87
CA LEU A 155 -26.26 7.93 -24.18
C LEU A 155 -25.01 7.59 -25.03
N ARG A 156 -25.17 7.39 -26.34
CA ARG A 156 -24.07 6.97 -27.23
C ARG A 156 -22.89 7.95 -27.27
N ARG A 157 -23.13 9.27 -27.22
CA ARG A 157 -22.07 10.29 -27.30
C ARG A 157 -21.30 10.48 -26.00
N THR A 158 -21.90 10.17 -24.86
CA THR A 158 -21.33 10.39 -23.52
C THR A 158 -20.72 9.11 -22.93
N HIS A 159 -21.10 7.94 -23.43
CA HIS A 159 -20.72 6.64 -22.90
C HIS A 159 -19.20 6.41 -22.92
N ALA A 160 -18.51 6.60 -24.05
CA ALA A 160 -17.09 6.25 -24.17
C ALA A 160 -16.17 7.05 -23.24
N ALA A 161 -16.44 8.36 -23.06
CA ALA A 161 -15.67 9.20 -22.16
C ALA A 161 -15.92 8.84 -20.69
N ALA A 162 -17.20 8.68 -20.30
CA ALA A 162 -17.57 8.27 -18.95
C ALA A 162 -17.02 6.88 -18.61
N HIS A 163 -17.10 5.93 -19.55
CA HIS A 163 -16.58 4.57 -19.39
C HIS A 163 -15.07 4.56 -19.12
N ARG A 164 -14.28 5.28 -19.93
CA ARG A 164 -12.81 5.40 -19.71
C ARG A 164 -12.49 6.00 -18.35
N GLU A 165 -13.19 7.05 -17.97
CA GLU A 165 -12.96 7.72 -16.69
C GLU A 165 -13.36 6.82 -15.50
N MET A 166 -14.49 6.11 -15.60
CA MET A 166 -14.91 5.13 -14.60
C MET A 166 -13.89 3.99 -14.45
N MET A 167 -13.33 3.47 -15.56
CA MET A 167 -12.24 2.49 -15.52
C MET A 167 -11.01 3.02 -14.78
N ARG A 168 -10.61 4.26 -15.06
CA ARG A 168 -9.48 4.91 -14.38
C ARG A 168 -9.73 5.03 -12.88
N LEU A 169 -10.92 5.44 -12.49
CA LEU A 169 -11.33 5.59 -11.09
C LEU A 169 -11.41 4.23 -10.36
N LEU A 170 -11.91 3.19 -11.01
CA LEU A 170 -11.96 1.83 -10.45
C LEU A 170 -10.56 1.29 -10.18
N ARG A 171 -9.64 1.39 -11.16
CA ARG A 171 -8.24 0.97 -11.01
C ARG A 171 -7.53 1.75 -9.90
N SER A 172 -7.72 3.07 -9.85
CA SER A 172 -7.17 3.92 -8.79
C SER A 172 -7.71 3.52 -7.41
N SER A 173 -9.00 3.24 -7.30
CA SER A 173 -9.64 2.84 -6.04
C SER A 173 -9.14 1.48 -5.56
N GLU A 174 -8.96 0.50 -6.46
CA GLU A 174 -8.37 -0.80 -6.15
C GLU A 174 -6.97 -0.64 -5.58
N TRP A 175 -6.13 0.17 -6.24
CA TRP A 175 -4.78 0.47 -5.77
C TRP A 175 -4.78 1.09 -4.37
N HIS A 176 -5.57 2.13 -4.15
CA HIS A 176 -5.65 2.80 -2.86
C HIS A 176 -6.22 1.90 -1.76
N ALA A 177 -7.17 1.01 -2.09
CA ALA A 177 -7.71 0.02 -1.15
C ALA A 177 -6.64 -0.96 -0.69
N ARG A 178 -5.86 -1.53 -1.62
CA ARG A 178 -4.72 -2.40 -1.28
C ARG A 178 -3.67 -1.68 -0.46
N ALA A 179 -3.28 -0.48 -0.91
CA ALA A 179 -2.27 0.32 -0.23
C ALA A 179 -2.69 0.66 1.20
N SER A 180 -3.92 1.16 1.40
CA SER A 180 -4.42 1.47 2.75
C SER A 180 -4.54 0.23 3.63
N GLY A 181 -4.99 -0.90 3.09
CA GLY A 181 -5.00 -2.19 3.80
C GLY A 181 -3.60 -2.60 4.26
N GLY A 182 -2.64 -2.65 3.34
CA GLY A 182 -1.25 -3.00 3.63
C GLY A 182 -0.59 -2.07 4.64
N TRP A 183 -0.79 -0.75 4.51
CA TRP A 183 -0.26 0.22 5.46
C TRP A 183 -0.92 0.11 6.85
N ALA A 184 -2.22 -0.15 6.92
CA ALA A 184 -2.91 -0.30 8.20
C ALA A 184 -2.40 -1.54 8.96
N VAL A 185 -2.27 -2.66 8.26
CA VAL A 185 -1.68 -3.88 8.82
C VAL A 185 -0.24 -3.66 9.27
N LYS A 186 0.60 -2.99 8.46
CA LYS A 186 1.98 -2.59 8.83
C LYS A 186 2.04 -1.60 10.02
N ASN A 187 0.94 -0.92 10.35
CA ASN A 187 0.80 -0.08 11.55
C ASN A 187 0.24 -0.83 12.76
N ARG A 188 0.15 -2.18 12.69
CA ARG A 188 -0.39 -3.03 13.74
C ARG A 188 -1.88 -2.79 14.03
N PHE A 189 -2.63 -2.29 13.05
CA PHE A 189 -4.09 -2.36 13.16
C PHE A 189 -4.52 -3.84 13.00
N PRO A 190 -5.47 -4.31 13.81
CA PRO A 190 -5.94 -5.69 13.73
C PRO A 190 -6.57 -5.95 12.37
N VAL A 191 -6.25 -7.09 11.74
CA VAL A 191 -6.72 -7.45 10.40
C VAL A 191 -8.24 -7.39 10.32
N VAL A 192 -8.95 -7.87 11.34
CA VAL A 192 -10.42 -7.79 11.43
C VAL A 192 -10.93 -6.34 11.33
N GLY A 193 -10.26 -5.39 11.98
CA GLY A 193 -10.61 -3.98 11.94
C GLY A 193 -10.38 -3.38 10.55
N VAL A 194 -9.25 -3.71 9.93
CA VAL A 194 -8.90 -3.28 8.56
C VAL A 194 -9.91 -3.85 7.55
N SER A 195 -10.24 -5.13 7.66
CA SER A 195 -11.23 -5.80 6.80
C SER A 195 -12.60 -5.16 6.91
N ARG A 196 -13.08 -4.85 8.13
CA ARG A 196 -14.36 -4.12 8.32
C ARG A 196 -14.33 -2.73 7.70
N ALA A 197 -13.22 -2.00 7.83
CA ALA A 197 -13.07 -0.67 7.25
C ALA A 197 -13.09 -0.72 5.71
N LEU A 198 -12.28 -1.59 5.09
CA LEU A 198 -12.26 -1.76 3.64
C LEU A 198 -13.57 -2.29 3.08
N HIS A 199 -14.26 -3.17 3.82
CA HIS A 199 -15.59 -3.61 3.43
C HIS A 199 -16.59 -2.44 3.37
N ARG A 200 -16.61 -1.57 4.39
CA ARG A 200 -17.51 -0.41 4.45
C ARG A 200 -17.17 0.66 3.42
N LEU A 201 -15.88 0.93 3.21
CA LEU A 201 -15.42 2.06 2.40
C LEU A 201 -15.28 1.73 0.92
N TYR A 202 -14.99 0.47 0.59
CA TYR A 202 -14.67 0.04 -0.77
C TYR A 202 -15.56 -1.10 -1.28
N ILE A 203 -15.54 -2.28 -0.65
CA ILE A 203 -16.23 -3.48 -1.19
C ILE A 203 -17.75 -3.28 -1.28
N GLY A 204 -18.38 -2.85 -0.18
CA GLY A 204 -19.84 -2.63 -0.14
C GLY A 204 -20.30 -1.59 -1.15
N PRO A 205 -19.66 -0.41 -1.26
CA PRO A 205 -19.92 0.53 -2.33
C PRO A 205 -19.71 -0.02 -3.75
N LEU A 206 -18.64 -0.77 -4.01
CA LEU A 206 -18.41 -1.37 -5.33
C LEU A 206 -19.53 -2.34 -5.73
N ARG A 207 -19.99 -3.19 -4.82
CA ARG A 207 -21.12 -4.10 -5.09
C ARG A 207 -22.40 -3.36 -5.48
N ARG A 208 -22.67 -2.21 -4.83
CA ARG A 208 -23.81 -1.35 -5.18
C ARG A 208 -23.64 -0.72 -6.56
N ILE A 209 -22.44 -0.19 -6.84
CA ILE A 209 -22.10 0.37 -8.16
C ILE A 209 -22.22 -0.69 -9.26
N SER A 210 -21.79 -1.92 -9.00
CA SER A 210 -21.88 -3.04 -9.94
C SER A 210 -23.33 -3.33 -10.36
N GLY A 211 -24.25 -3.39 -9.38
CA GLY A 211 -25.68 -3.56 -9.68
C GLY A 211 -26.26 -2.42 -10.51
N GLU A 212 -25.85 -1.17 -10.26
CA GLU A 212 -26.26 -0.03 -11.09
C GLU A 212 -25.67 -0.08 -12.51
N LEU A 213 -24.42 -0.51 -12.65
CA LEU A 213 -23.74 -0.69 -13.93
C LEU A 213 -24.39 -1.77 -14.78
N GLN A 214 -24.74 -2.90 -14.17
CA GLN A 214 -25.36 -4.02 -14.87
C GLN A 214 -26.68 -3.60 -15.55
N PHE A 215 -27.50 -2.80 -14.85
CA PHE A 215 -28.72 -2.23 -15.42
C PHE A 215 -28.44 -1.30 -16.61
N LEU A 216 -27.42 -0.42 -16.50
CA LEU A 216 -27.04 0.48 -17.57
C LEU A 216 -26.46 -0.26 -18.80
N GLU A 217 -25.66 -1.30 -18.56
CA GLU A 217 -25.03 -2.12 -19.61
C GLU A 217 -26.07 -2.93 -20.39
N GLN A 218 -27.12 -3.41 -19.72
CA GLN A 218 -28.27 -4.05 -20.36
C GLN A 218 -29.01 -3.08 -21.31
N LEU A 219 -29.22 -1.84 -20.88
CA LEU A 219 -29.84 -0.80 -21.72
C LEU A 219 -28.96 -0.39 -22.91
N LEU A 220 -27.65 -0.55 -22.79
CA LEU A 220 -26.68 -0.12 -23.77
C LEU A 220 -26.34 -1.18 -24.83
N THR A 221 -26.76 -2.44 -24.63
CA THR A 221 -26.27 -3.59 -25.41
C THR A 221 -24.74 -3.56 -25.51
N ALA A 222 -24.07 -3.28 -24.39
CA ALA A 222 -22.62 -3.17 -24.38
C ALA A 222 -21.98 -4.53 -24.69
N ASP A 223 -20.99 -4.53 -25.59
CA ASP A 223 -20.12 -5.67 -25.85
C ASP A 223 -19.46 -6.15 -24.55
N ASP A 224 -19.26 -7.46 -24.43
CA ASP A 224 -18.70 -8.07 -23.20
C ASP A 224 -17.37 -7.44 -22.75
N ARG A 225 -16.57 -6.94 -23.70
CA ARG A 225 -15.27 -6.31 -23.43
C ARG A 225 -15.37 -4.93 -22.77
N ASP A 226 -16.52 -4.28 -22.88
CA ASP A 226 -16.82 -2.95 -22.36
C ASP A 226 -17.75 -2.99 -21.13
N ARG A 227 -18.02 -4.18 -20.59
CA ARG A 227 -18.79 -4.33 -19.35
C ARG A 227 -17.93 -3.98 -18.13
N LEU A 228 -18.36 -2.98 -17.38
CA LEU A 228 -17.77 -2.51 -16.12
C LEU A 228 -18.30 -3.28 -14.92
N ALA A 229 -19.55 -3.77 -14.93
CA ALA A 229 -20.12 -4.51 -13.81
C ALA A 229 -19.29 -5.78 -13.48
N PRO A 230 -18.96 -6.66 -14.43
CA PRO A 230 -18.12 -7.84 -14.14
C PRO A 230 -16.74 -7.48 -13.61
N ARG A 231 -16.15 -6.37 -14.08
CA ARG A 231 -14.86 -5.87 -13.61
C ARG A 231 -14.93 -5.33 -12.18
N THR A 232 -16.00 -4.61 -11.87
CA THR A 232 -16.29 -4.08 -10.54
C THR A 232 -16.46 -5.22 -9.54
N ASP A 233 -17.22 -6.25 -9.91
CA ASP A 233 -17.38 -7.45 -9.11
C ASP A 233 -16.08 -8.23 -8.94
N ALA A 234 -15.28 -8.37 -10.00
CA ALA A 234 -13.98 -9.03 -9.93
C ALA A 234 -13.03 -8.31 -8.95
N ALA A 235 -12.98 -6.98 -8.98
CA ALA A 235 -12.19 -6.19 -8.04
C ALA A 235 -12.67 -6.37 -6.59
N ALA A 236 -13.99 -6.36 -6.36
CA ALA A 236 -14.58 -6.59 -5.05
C ALA A 236 -14.30 -8.01 -4.51
N ARG A 237 -14.45 -9.03 -5.36
CA ARG A 237 -14.13 -10.43 -5.02
C ARG A 237 -12.66 -10.62 -4.71
N ARG A 238 -11.77 -10.06 -5.54
CA ARG A 238 -10.32 -10.15 -5.35
C ARG A 238 -9.91 -9.52 -4.02
N MET A 239 -10.40 -8.32 -3.72
CA MET A 239 -10.12 -7.67 -2.42
C MET A 239 -10.65 -8.49 -1.25
N LEU A 240 -11.86 -9.06 -1.35
CA LEU A 240 -12.41 -9.92 -0.30
C LEU A 240 -11.52 -11.15 -0.07
N HIS A 241 -11.06 -11.79 -1.15
CA HIS A 241 -10.16 -12.94 -1.06
C HIS A 241 -8.83 -12.57 -0.40
N GLU A 242 -8.21 -11.46 -0.81
CA GLU A 242 -6.98 -10.96 -0.17
C GLU A 242 -7.17 -10.69 1.33
N LEU A 243 -8.34 -10.19 1.75
CA LEU A 243 -8.64 -9.98 3.17
C LEU A 243 -8.90 -11.29 3.94
N MET A 244 -9.51 -12.29 3.29
CA MET A 244 -9.72 -13.61 3.87
C MET A 244 -8.39 -14.34 4.06
N GLU A 245 -7.50 -14.28 3.06
CA GLU A 245 -6.15 -14.83 3.14
C GLU A 245 -5.35 -14.15 4.27
N ALA A 246 -5.37 -12.82 4.34
CA ALA A 246 -4.71 -12.09 5.41
C ALA A 246 -5.24 -12.46 6.82
N ALA A 247 -6.55 -12.70 6.94
CA ALA A 247 -7.16 -13.13 8.20
C ALA A 247 -6.78 -14.58 8.56
N ALA A 248 -6.71 -15.49 7.59
CA ALA A 248 -6.28 -16.86 7.82
C ALA A 248 -4.84 -16.91 8.34
N THR A 249 -3.93 -16.15 7.71
CA THR A 249 -2.53 -16.04 8.15
C THR A 249 -2.41 -15.49 9.58
N ASP A 250 -3.24 -14.52 9.96
CA ASP A 250 -3.26 -13.95 11.32
C ASP A 250 -3.72 -14.97 12.37
N VAL A 251 -4.72 -15.81 12.04
CA VAL A 251 -5.19 -16.91 12.91
C VAL A 251 -4.12 -18.00 13.05
N ASP A 252 -3.45 -18.37 11.96
CA ASP A 252 -2.41 -19.40 12.01
C ASP A 252 -1.20 -18.96 12.85
N ARG A 253 -0.81 -17.69 12.77
CA ARG A 253 0.21 -17.11 13.66
C ARG A 253 -0.21 -17.13 15.12
N SER A 254 -1.47 -16.76 15.38
CA SER A 254 -2.05 -16.79 16.73
C SER A 254 -1.99 -18.18 17.35
N ARG A 255 -2.21 -19.22 16.54
CA ARG A 255 -2.12 -20.62 16.96
C ARG A 255 -0.69 -21.10 17.21
N ARG A 256 0.29 -20.57 16.49
CA ARG A 256 1.72 -20.91 16.63
C ARG A 256 2.40 -20.25 17.82
N GLY A 257 1.71 -19.38 18.55
CA GLY A 257 2.28 -18.65 19.70
C GLY A 257 3.22 -17.51 19.30
N ASP A 258 3.31 -17.18 18.00
CA ASP A 258 3.92 -15.95 17.54
C ASP A 258 3.11 -14.80 18.14
N ALA A 259 3.74 -13.96 18.96
CA ALA A 259 3.06 -12.95 19.77
C ALA A 259 2.04 -12.16 18.94
N VAL A 260 0.77 -12.53 19.07
CA VAL A 260 -0.35 -11.77 18.53
C VAL A 260 -0.29 -10.45 19.24
N PHE A 261 -0.15 -9.37 18.49
CA PHE A 261 -0.32 -8.05 19.05
C PHE A 261 -1.73 -7.98 19.62
N GLN A 262 -1.85 -8.19 20.93
CA GLN A 262 -3.02 -7.75 21.66
C GLN A 262 -3.05 -6.24 21.44
N PRO A 263 -4.09 -5.69 20.80
CA PRO A 263 -4.22 -4.25 20.77
C PRO A 263 -4.11 -3.79 22.22
N PRO A 264 -3.36 -2.71 22.53
CA PRO A 264 -3.42 -2.14 23.86
C PRO A 264 -4.90 -2.05 24.16
N SER A 265 -5.35 -2.76 25.20
CA SER A 265 -6.71 -2.61 25.68
C SER A 265 -6.94 -1.11 25.64
N LEU A 266 -7.96 -0.65 24.91
CA LEU A 266 -8.38 0.74 24.98
C LEU A 266 -8.69 0.89 26.46
N GLY A 267 -7.68 1.30 27.23
CA GLY A 267 -7.67 1.18 28.66
C GLY A 267 -8.94 1.84 29.08
N LYS A 268 -9.83 1.05 29.69
CA LYS A 268 -11.20 1.43 30.04
C LYS A 268 -11.18 2.92 30.28
N ARG A 269 -11.56 3.72 29.27
CA ARG A 269 -11.73 5.14 29.51
C ARG A 269 -12.83 5.08 30.53
N LEU A 270 -12.46 5.42 31.76
CA LEU A 270 -13.37 5.67 32.85
C LEU A 270 -14.44 6.55 32.21
N ILE A 271 -15.56 5.93 31.83
CA ILE A 271 -16.79 6.66 31.61
C ILE A 271 -16.99 7.26 33.00
N PRO A 272 -16.84 8.58 33.19
CA PRO A 272 -17.09 9.16 34.49
C PRO A 272 -18.50 8.71 34.87
N ARG A 273 -18.61 7.94 35.96
CA ARG A 273 -19.90 7.54 36.49
C ARG A 273 -20.73 8.82 36.61
N PRO A 274 -21.96 8.87 36.09
CA PRO A 274 -22.80 10.04 36.27
C PRO A 274 -22.88 10.31 37.77
N ARG A 275 -22.50 11.52 38.19
CA ARG A 275 -22.63 11.95 39.59
C ARG A 275 -24.08 11.72 40.01
N PRO A 276 -24.34 11.12 41.18
CA PRO A 276 -25.70 11.00 41.69
C PRO A 276 -26.30 12.40 41.77
N ARG A 277 -27.44 12.61 41.10
CA ARG A 277 -28.22 13.82 41.24
C ARG A 277 -28.67 13.92 42.69
N HIS A 278 -28.21 14.94 43.41
CA HIS A 278 -28.79 15.32 44.68
C HIS A 278 -30.29 15.57 44.45
N ARG A 279 -31.14 14.76 45.07
CA ARG A 279 -32.56 15.10 45.24
C ARG A 279 -32.63 16.32 46.17
N PRO A 280 -33.41 17.35 45.84
CA PRO A 280 -33.73 18.38 46.82
C PRO A 280 -34.51 17.73 47.96
N ARG A 281 -34.11 18.03 49.19
CA ARG A 281 -34.91 17.74 50.39
C ARG A 281 -36.11 18.69 50.35
N HIS A 282 -37.30 18.11 50.28
CA HIS A 282 -38.50 18.72 50.84
C HIS A 282 -38.68 18.14 52.24
#